data_AF-A0A1H5SP43-F1
#
_entry.id   AF-A0A1H5SP43-F1
#
_cell.length_a   1.000
_cell.length_b   1.000
_cell.length_c   1.000
_cell.angle_alpha   90.00
_cell.angle_beta   90.00
_cell.angle_gamma   90.00
#
_symmetry.space_group_name_H-M   'P 1'
#
loop_
_entity.id
_entity.type
_entity.pdbx_description
1 polymer ?
#
loop_
_entity_poly.entity_id
_entity_poly.type
_entity_poly.pdbx_seq_one_letter_code
_entity_poly.pdbx_strand_id
1 'polypeptide(L)' 'MEWTERAIKLYLDDQLLNEVDLSETLNPDGFNPFRQPHYLLLNLAIGGNGGDPSASIFPGEYLVDYVRVYQKEK' A
#
# COMPACT_ATOMS: atom_id res chain seq x y z
N MET A 1 0.43 7.96 1.84
CA MET A 1 0.57 7.64 0.40
C MET A 1 0.01 8.81 -0.38
N GLU A 2 0.74 9.26 -1.39
CA GLU A 2 0.23 10.18 -2.42
C GLU A 2 0.17 9.42 -3.74
N TRP A 3 -1.01 9.36 -4.36
CA TRP A 3 -1.23 8.66 -5.62
C TRP A 3 -1.86 9.61 -6.63
N THR A 4 -1.16 9.82 -7.74
CA THR A 4 -1.58 10.69 -8.84
C THR A 4 -1.58 9.95 -10.16
N GLU A 5 -1.98 10.61 -11.26
CA GLU A 5 -1.88 10.06 -12.61
C GLU A 5 -0.42 9.77 -13.07
N ARG A 6 0.57 10.35 -12.36
CA ARG A 6 2.00 10.29 -12.72
C ARG A 6 2.80 9.33 -11.86
N ALA A 7 2.55 9.28 -10.55
CA ALA A 7 3.37 8.51 -9.62
C ALA A 7 2.58 8.03 -8.39
N ILE A 8 3.10 6.99 -7.75
CA ILE A 8 2.72 6.57 -6.39
C ILE A 8 3.90 6.82 -5.46
N LYS A 9 3.66 7.52 -4.35
CA LYS A 9 4.64 7.85 -3.31
C LYS A 9 4.18 7.32 -1.95
N LEU A 10 5.05 6.56 -1.29
CA LEU A 10 4.81 5.99 0.04
C LEU A 10 5.61 6.75 1.10
N TYR A 11 4.94 7.07 2.20
CA TYR A 11 5.48 7.87 3.28
C TYR A 11 5.30 7.17 4.61
N LEU A 12 6.26 7.38 5.52
CA LEU A 12 6.16 7.09 6.96
C LEU A 12 6.50 8.39 7.69
N ASP A 13 5.60 8.88 8.53
CA ASP A 13 5.77 10.14 9.28
C ASP A 13 6.29 11.30 8.40
N ASP A 14 5.61 11.52 7.27
CA ASP A 14 5.93 12.53 6.23
C ASP A 14 7.28 12.35 5.50
N GLN A 15 8.07 11.32 5.85
CA GLN A 15 9.28 10.96 5.14
C GLN A 15 8.97 10.08 3.93
N LEU A 16 9.39 10.50 2.74
CA LEU A 16 9.30 9.70 1.52
C LEU A 16 10.22 8.49 1.61
N LEU A 17 9.66 7.28 1.52
CA LEU A 17 10.41 6.03 1.58
C LEU A 17 10.49 5.31 0.23
N ASN A 18 9.45 5.41 -0.59
CA ASN A 18 9.41 4.77 -1.90
C ASN A 18 8.59 5.61 -2.90
N GLU A 19 9.03 5.61 -4.15
CA GLU A 19 8.37 6.30 -5.26
C GLU A 19 8.48 5.44 -6.52
N VAL A 20 7.40 5.39 -7.30
CA VAL A 20 7.40 4.78 -8.63
C VAL A 20 6.64 5.66 -9.61
N ASP A 21 7.25 5.90 -10.78
CA ASP A 21 6.59 6.55 -11.92
C ASP A 21 5.64 5.55 -12.58
N LEU A 22 4.38 5.95 -12.78
CA LEU A 22 3.38 5.08 -13.37
C LEU A 22 3.66 4.77 -14.85
N SER A 23 4.52 5.51 -15.54
CA SER A 23 4.99 5.12 -16.87
C SER A 23 5.83 3.84 -16.87
N GLU A 24 6.42 3.46 -15.73
CA GLU A 24 7.23 2.25 -15.56
C GLU A 24 6.44 1.04 -15.05
N THR A 25 5.16 1.24 -14.68
CA THR A 25 4.30 0.19 -14.12
C THR A 25 3.36 -0.43 -15.15
N LEU A 26 3.80 -0.52 -16.40
CA LEU A 26 3.01 -1.13 -17.47
C LEU A 26 3.16 -2.65 -17.41
N ASN A 27 2.04 -3.36 -17.43
CA ASN A 27 2.04 -4.80 -17.67
C ASN A 27 2.51 -5.10 -19.11
N PRO A 28 2.89 -6.35 -19.42
CA PRO A 28 3.34 -6.73 -20.77
C PRO A 28 2.33 -6.44 -21.90
N ASP A 29 1.05 -6.31 -21.57
CA ASP A 29 -0.04 -5.94 -22.49
C ASP A 29 -0.21 -4.42 -22.66
N GLY A 30 0.60 -3.60 -21.99
CA GLY A 30 0.51 -2.14 -22.00
C GLY A 30 -0.56 -1.57 -21.07
N PHE A 31 -1.27 -2.41 -20.30
CA PHE A 31 -2.20 -1.93 -19.29
C PHE A 31 -1.45 -1.45 -18.04
N ASN A 32 -1.86 -0.30 -17.51
CA ASN A 32 -1.36 0.15 -16.21
C ASN A 32 -2.36 -0.23 -15.11
N PRO A 33 -2.05 -1.20 -14.23
CA PRO A 33 -2.95 -1.67 -13.20
C PRO A 33 -3.26 -0.61 -12.14
N PHE A 34 -2.49 0.48 -12.07
CA PHE A 34 -2.64 1.57 -11.11
C PHE A 34 -3.42 2.78 -11.68
N ARG A 35 -4.13 2.60 -12.80
CA ARG A 35 -5.00 3.66 -13.40
C ARG A 35 -6.49 3.31 -13.38
N GLN A 36 -6.89 2.42 -12.47
CA GLN A 36 -8.29 2.01 -12.27
C GLN A 36 -8.71 2.25 -10.81
N PRO A 37 -10.00 2.18 -10.48
CA PRO A 37 -10.46 2.19 -9.08
C PRO A 37 -9.88 1.03 -8.28
N HIS A 38 -9.54 1.28 -7.02
CA HIS A 38 -9.04 0.29 -6.07
C HIS A 38 -9.86 0.34 -4.78
N TYR A 39 -9.75 -0.72 -3.97
CA TYR A 39 -10.30 -0.79 -2.63
C TYR A 39 -9.18 -0.96 -1.59
N LEU A 40 -9.48 -0.68 -0.34
CA LEU A 40 -8.53 -0.77 0.76
C LEU A 40 -8.76 -2.09 1.51
N LEU A 41 -7.67 -2.81 1.81
CA LEU A 41 -7.68 -4.04 2.60
C LEU A 41 -6.77 -3.84 3.82
N LEU A 42 -7.29 -4.15 5.01
CA LEU A 42 -6.51 -4.22 6.24
C LEU A 42 -6.66 -5.62 6.82
N ASN A 43 -5.53 -6.28 7.07
CA ASN A 43 -5.51 -7.61 7.66
C ASN A 43 -4.26 -7.80 8.52
N LEU A 44 -4.36 -8.67 9.52
CA LEU A 44 -3.24 -9.17 10.31
C LEU A 44 -2.97 -10.62 9.89
N ALA A 45 -1.99 -10.84 9.02
CA ALA A 45 -1.59 -12.19 8.59
C ALA A 45 -0.80 -12.92 9.69
N ILE A 46 -0.96 -14.23 9.80
CA ILE A 46 -0.23 -15.11 10.73
C ILE A 46 0.29 -16.33 9.94
N GLY A 47 1.59 -16.35 9.59
CA GLY A 47 2.13 -17.24 8.54
C GLY A 47 1.53 -16.91 7.15
N GLY A 48 1.86 -17.51 5.99
CA GLY A 48 3.08 -18.12 5.47
C GLY A 48 3.50 -17.44 4.14
N ASN A 49 4.64 -17.85 3.55
CA ASN A 49 5.51 -17.17 2.55
C ASN A 49 6.04 -15.75 2.91
N GLY A 50 5.74 -15.26 4.11
CA GLY A 50 6.50 -14.21 4.80
C GLY A 50 7.30 -14.70 6.03
N GLY A 51 7.11 -15.95 6.46
CA GLY A 51 7.79 -16.55 7.61
C GLY A 51 6.95 -17.57 8.40
N ASP A 52 7.60 -18.31 9.30
CA ASP A 52 6.98 -19.21 10.29
C ASP A 52 6.65 -18.44 11.58
N PRO A 53 5.38 -18.42 12.05
CA PRO A 53 4.99 -17.69 13.25
C PRO A 53 5.30 -18.42 14.57
N SER A 54 5.88 -19.62 14.57
CA SER A 54 6.06 -20.45 15.77
C SER A 54 6.80 -19.78 16.94
N ALA A 55 7.67 -18.80 16.67
CA ALA A 55 8.40 -18.03 17.68
C ALA A 55 7.69 -16.74 18.16
N SER A 56 6.46 -16.49 17.71
CA SER A 56 5.72 -15.25 18.01
C SER A 56 5.00 -15.32 19.36
N ILE A 57 4.88 -14.17 20.03
CA ILE A 57 4.11 -14.02 21.27
C ILE A 57 2.67 -13.62 20.92
N PHE A 58 1.70 -14.27 21.56
CA PHE A 58 0.27 -14.03 21.35
C PHE A 58 -0.43 -13.67 22.67
N PRO A 59 -1.53 -12.88 22.64
CA PRO A 59 -2.23 -12.37 21.45
C PRO A 59 -1.48 -11.23 20.73
N GLY A 60 -1.61 -11.17 19.40
CA GLY A 60 -1.13 -10.04 18.60
C GLY A 60 -2.30 -9.13 18.24
N GLU A 61 -2.15 -7.82 18.48
CA GLU A 61 -3.16 -6.81 18.19
C GLU A 61 -2.70 -5.90 17.05
N TYR A 62 -3.61 -5.60 16.10
CA TYR A 62 -3.37 -4.63 15.04
C TYR A 62 -4.33 -3.44 15.23
N LEU A 63 -3.85 -2.44 15.96
CA LEU A 63 -4.65 -1.28 16.38
C LEU A 63 -4.56 -0.18 15.32
N VAL A 64 -5.69 0.12 14.67
CA VAL A 64 -5.80 1.18 13.65
C VAL A 64 -6.79 2.22 14.17
N ASP A 65 -6.31 3.41 14.50
CA ASP A 65 -7.17 4.51 14.98
C ASP A 65 -8.07 5.05 13.84
N TYR A 66 -7.48 5.32 12.67
CA TYR A 66 -8.23 5.79 11.51
C TYR A 66 -7.58 5.44 10.18
N VAL A 67 -8.42 5.43 9.15
CA VAL A 67 -8.02 5.51 7.74
C VAL A 67 -8.62 6.79 7.17
N ARG A 68 -7.82 7.59 6.48
CA ARG A 68 -8.28 8.83 5.82
C ARG A 68 -7.86 8.81 4.36
N VAL A 69 -8.80 9.15 3.49
CA VAL A 69 -8.58 9.31 2.05
C VAL A 69 -8.92 10.75 1.70
N TYR A 70 -7.96 11.44 1.09
CA TYR A 70 -8.09 12.84 0.69
C TYR A 70 -8.02 12.92 -0.83
N GLN A 71 -8.88 13.76 -1.40
CA GLN A 71 -8.84 14.09 -2.81
C GLN A 71 -8.35 15.53 -2.95
N LYS A 72 -7.29 15.75 -3.73
CA LYS A 72 -6.84 17.11 -4.05
C LYS A 72 -7.93 17.79 -4.88
N GLU A 73 -8.27 19.02 -4.50
CA GLU A 73 -9.15 19.88 -5.28
C GLU A 73 -8.53 20.17 -6.66
N LYS A 74 -9.38 20.35 -7.66
CA LYS A 74 -8.95 20.65 -9.03
C LYS A 74 -8.52 22.09 -9.19
#